data_AF-A0A2L0D4C2-F1
#
_entry.id   AF-A0A2L0D4C2-F1
#
_cell.length_a   1.000
_cell.length_b   1.000
_cell.length_c   1.000
_cell.angle_alpha   90.00
_cell.angle_beta   90.00
_cell.angle_gamma   90.00
#
_symmetry.space_group_name_H-M   'P 1'
#
loop_
_entity.id
_entity.type
_entity.pdbx_description
1 polymer ?
#
loop_
_entity_poly.entity_id
_entity_poly.type
_entity_poly.pdbx_seq_one_letter_code
_entity_poly.pdbx_strand_id
1 'polypeptide(L)'
;MPLYRFRKSKTGNYPIVKIDFRSFKKNEEYIDYIQLFNDYGWDHISGSLWSGEQYFRQHSPTVSEEIFSDDASVVDMKKRLLKNVAFLFILFSLTSLSLLLSYQNGGYPSFLNPKSWYLTPGLWQLSGWDFWGHFLSETPFVLFRAPLLGIVYALFALAYGRTYLTLKNR
;
A
#
# COMPACT_ATOMS: atom_id res chain seq x y z
N MET A 1 33.31 -9.55 12.95
CA MET A 1 32.35 -8.71 12.21
C MET A 1 33.07 -7.47 11.71
N PRO A 2 33.17 -7.22 10.40
CA PRO A 2 33.77 -5.98 9.91
C PRO A 2 32.89 -4.79 10.29
N LEU A 3 33.52 -3.74 10.82
CA LEU A 3 32.85 -2.50 11.24
C LEU A 3 32.91 -1.52 10.06
N TYR A 4 31.76 -1.24 9.44
CA TYR A 4 31.66 -0.31 8.33
C TYR A 4 31.39 1.11 8.82
N ARG A 5 32.07 2.10 8.23
CA ARG A 5 31.84 3.52 8.50
C ARG A 5 31.64 4.26 7.18
N PHE A 6 30.42 4.71 6.93
CA PHE A 6 30.12 5.55 5.78
C PHE A 6 30.72 6.94 5.98
N ARG A 7 31.31 7.52 4.92
CA ARG A 7 31.74 8.91 4.87
C ARG A 7 31.00 9.64 3.76
N LYS A 8 30.60 10.88 4.05
CA LYS A 8 29.99 11.77 3.06
C LYS A 8 31.01 12.02 1.93
N SER A 9 30.60 11.88 0.67
CA SER A 9 31.49 12.16 -0.46
C SER A 9 31.82 13.64 -0.54
N LYS A 10 33.04 13.97 -0.99
CA LYS A 10 33.49 15.35 -1.22
C LYS A 10 32.99 15.91 -2.55
N THR A 11 32.67 15.04 -3.51
CA THR A 11 32.10 15.40 -4.80
C THR A 11 30.58 15.51 -4.67
N GLY A 12 30.02 16.67 -5.03
CA GLY A 12 28.58 16.96 -4.95
C GLY A 12 27.75 16.33 -6.07
N ASN A 13 28.37 15.55 -6.96
CA ASN A 13 27.70 14.91 -8.08
C ASN A 13 27.57 13.41 -7.78
N TYR A 14 26.40 13.01 -7.29
CA TYR A 14 26.08 11.62 -7.00
C TYR A 14 25.31 11.05 -8.18
N PRO A 15 25.80 9.99 -8.84
CA PRO A 15 25.04 9.36 -9.91
C PRO A 15 23.76 8.76 -9.31
N ILE A 16 22.64 8.96 -10.01
CA ILE A 16 21.36 8.40 -9.59
C ILE A 16 21.45 6.88 -9.70
N VAL A 17 21.01 6.20 -8.64
CA VAL A 17 20.89 4.75 -8.62
C VAL A 17 19.42 4.38 -8.62
N LYS A 18 19.03 3.50 -9.55
CA LYS A 18 17.67 2.98 -9.67
C LYS A 18 17.68 1.46 -9.58
N ILE A 19 16.55 0.93 -9.15
CA ILE A 19 16.29 -0.50 -9.05
C ILE A 19 15.19 -0.81 -10.05
N ASP A 20 15.41 -1.83 -10.87
CA ASP A 20 14.37 -2.44 -11.69
C ASP A 20 14.21 -3.92 -11.31
N PHE A 21 13.04 -4.48 -11.58
CA PHE A 21 12.74 -5.88 -11.28
C PHE A 21 12.38 -6.65 -12.55
N ARG A 22 13.25 -7.58 -12.94
CA ARG A 22 13.01 -8.50 -14.04
C ARG A 22 13.70 -9.83 -13.77
N SER A 23 12.93 -10.91 -13.87
CA SER A 23 13.45 -12.29 -13.85
C SER A 23 13.71 -12.78 -15.26
N PHE A 24 14.80 -13.53 -15.44
CA PHE A 24 15.21 -14.06 -16.75
C PHE A 24 15.20 -15.58 -16.74
N LYS A 25 14.87 -16.18 -17.89
CA LYS A 25 14.96 -17.65 -18.07
C LYS A 25 16.21 -18.06 -18.83
N LYS A 26 16.77 -17.15 -19.63
CA LYS A 26 17.94 -17.38 -20.48
C LYS A 26 18.98 -16.29 -20.24
N ASN A 27 20.25 -16.67 -20.35
CA ASN A 27 21.36 -15.73 -20.20
C ASN A 27 21.36 -14.65 -21.30
N GLU A 28 20.98 -15.02 -22.53
CA GLU A 28 20.85 -14.09 -23.66
C GLU A 28 19.89 -12.93 -23.33
N GLU A 29 18.70 -13.24 -22.81
CA GLU A 29 17.70 -12.23 -22.41
C GLU A 29 18.22 -11.27 -21.32
N TYR A 30 19.10 -11.76 -20.43
CA TYR A 30 19.70 -10.96 -19.36
C TYR A 30 20.80 -10.04 -19.89
N ILE A 31 21.66 -10.56 -20.77
CA ILE A 31 22.73 -9.78 -21.41
C ILE A 31 22.10 -8.69 -22.30
N ASP A 32 21.11 -9.04 -23.12
CA ASP A 32 20.38 -8.10 -23.97
C ASP A 32 19.71 -7.01 -23.12
N TYR A 33 19.17 -7.36 -21.95
CA TYR A 33 18.56 -6.42 -21.03
C TYR A 33 19.57 -5.47 -20.38
N ILE A 34 20.73 -5.96 -19.93
CA ILE A 34 21.79 -5.08 -19.41
C ILE A 34 22.30 -4.15 -20.51
N GLN A 35 22.51 -4.69 -21.71
CA GLN A 35 23.00 -3.91 -22.85
C GLN A 35 22.01 -2.82 -23.23
N LEU A 36 20.70 -3.14 -23.24
CA LEU A 36 19.65 -2.14 -23.41
C LEU A 36 19.82 -0.99 -22.40
N PHE A 37 19.97 -1.26 -21.11
CA PHE A 37 20.15 -0.19 -20.13
C PHE A 37 21.43 0.61 -20.36
N ASN A 38 22.52 -0.06 -20.71
CA ASN A 38 23.80 0.56 -21.02
C ASN A 38 23.70 1.53 -22.21
N ASP A 39 22.96 1.16 -23.25
CA ASP A 39 22.74 2.00 -24.43
C ASP A 39 21.94 3.28 -24.09
N TYR A 40 21.11 3.24 -23.04
CA TYR A 40 20.38 4.40 -22.51
C TYR A 40 21.15 5.16 -21.41
N GLY A 41 22.43 4.84 -21.20
CA GLY A 41 23.30 5.53 -20.26
C GLY A 41 23.17 5.08 -18.81
N TRP A 42 22.82 3.80 -18.58
CA TRP A 42 22.71 3.18 -17.26
C TRP A 42 23.65 1.98 -17.13
N ASP A 43 24.62 2.07 -16.22
CA ASP A 43 25.53 0.98 -15.89
C ASP A 43 24.87 0.00 -14.91
N HIS A 44 24.93 -1.30 -15.17
CA HIS A 44 24.54 -2.32 -14.18
C HIS A 44 25.59 -2.39 -13.07
N ILE A 45 25.16 -2.29 -11.81
CA ILE A 45 26.05 -2.28 -10.63
C ILE A 45 25.86 -3.50 -9.73
N SER A 46 24.68 -4.12 -9.73
CA SER A 46 24.38 -5.27 -8.86
C SER A 46 23.13 -6.00 -9.37
N GLY A 47 23.09 -7.31 -9.13
CA GLY A 47 22.06 -8.20 -9.64
C GLY A 47 22.69 -9.35 -10.42
N SER A 48 21.89 -10.36 -10.73
CA SER A 48 22.31 -11.58 -11.39
C SER A 48 21.18 -12.12 -12.26
N LEU A 49 21.50 -13.08 -13.12
CA LEU A 49 20.51 -13.81 -13.93
C LEU A 49 19.36 -14.41 -13.09
N TRP A 50 19.69 -14.85 -11.87
CA TRP A 50 18.79 -15.58 -10.98
C TRP A 50 18.07 -14.68 -9.97
N SER A 51 18.54 -13.44 -9.80
CA SER A 51 17.89 -12.45 -8.96
C SER A 51 16.91 -11.63 -9.80
N GLY A 52 15.74 -11.32 -9.25
CA GLY A 52 14.81 -10.45 -9.96
C GLY A 52 15.24 -8.99 -9.87
N GLU A 53 15.89 -8.62 -8.77
CA GLU A 53 16.39 -7.28 -8.49
C GLU A 53 17.67 -6.98 -9.29
N GLN A 54 17.62 -5.87 -10.04
CA GLN A 54 18.71 -5.35 -10.85
C GLN A 54 18.93 -3.88 -10.51
N TYR A 55 20.18 -3.51 -10.25
CA TYR A 55 20.55 -2.19 -9.82
C TYR A 55 21.34 -1.51 -10.93
N PHE A 56 20.93 -0.28 -11.25
CA PHE A 56 21.50 0.51 -12.32
C PHE A 56 21.94 1.86 -11.80
N ARG A 57 23.07 2.33 -12.31
CA ARG A 57 23.66 3.63 -11.99
C ARG A 57 23.76 4.45 -13.26
N GLN A 58 23.34 5.70 -13.17
CA GLN A 58 23.43 6.64 -14.28
C GLN A 58 24.90 6.91 -14.66
N HIS A 59 25.19 6.90 -15.96
CA HIS A 59 26.53 7.12 -16.51
C HIS A 59 26.98 8.57 -16.39
N SER A 60 26.06 9.52 -16.58
CA SER A 60 26.29 10.96 -16.51
C SER A 60 25.05 11.69 -15.98
N PRO A 61 25.18 12.82 -15.25
CA PRO A 61 24.04 13.62 -14.79
C PRO A 61 23.13 14.15 -15.89
N THR A 62 23.58 14.10 -17.15
CA THR A 62 22.82 14.55 -18.33
C THR A 62 21.87 13.50 -18.91
N VAL A 63 21.97 12.24 -18.45
CA VAL A 63 21.09 11.16 -18.92
C VAL A 63 19.69 11.36 -18.31
N SER A 64 18.63 10.95 -19.02
CA SER A 64 17.27 11.00 -18.47
C SER A 64 17.20 10.25 -17.14
N GLU A 65 16.57 10.86 -16.13
CA GLU A 65 16.34 10.19 -14.86
C GLU A 65 15.33 9.04 -15.01
N GLU A 66 14.41 9.11 -15.97
CA GLU A 66 13.38 8.09 -16.18
C GLU A 66 13.87 6.95 -17.07
N ILE A 67 13.79 5.73 -16.54
CA ILE A 67 14.12 4.50 -17.25
C ILE A 67 12.81 3.93 -17.82
N PHE A 68 12.69 3.90 -19.15
CA PHE A 68 11.61 3.25 -19.92
C PHE A 68 10.16 3.58 -19.48
N SER A 69 9.92 4.77 -18.91
CA SER A 69 8.59 5.19 -18.50
C SER A 69 8.02 6.13 -19.56
N ASP A 70 7.35 5.60 -20.58
CA ASP A 70 6.42 6.43 -21.35
C ASP A 70 5.15 6.69 -20.51
N ASP A 71 4.49 7.81 -20.77
CA ASP A 71 3.28 8.20 -20.03
C ASP A 71 2.20 7.10 -20.07
N ALA A 72 2.14 6.36 -21.20
CA ALA A 72 1.22 5.24 -21.39
C ALA A 72 1.51 4.07 -20.43
N SER A 73 2.77 3.61 -20.31
CA SER A 73 3.12 2.52 -19.40
C SER A 73 2.90 2.89 -17.94
N VAL A 74 3.12 4.16 -17.57
CA VAL A 74 2.85 4.67 -16.22
C VAL A 74 1.35 4.62 -15.90
N VAL A 75 0.50 5.01 -16.84
CA VAL A 75 -0.97 4.93 -16.69
C VAL A 75 -1.41 3.47 -16.55
N ASP A 76 -0.90 2.57 -17.37
CA ASP A 76 -1.27 1.16 -17.32
C ASP A 76 -0.77 0.46 -16.04
N MET A 77 0.42 0.81 -15.55
CA MET A 77 0.88 0.39 -14.23
C MET A 77 -0.09 0.86 -13.14
N LYS A 78 -0.53 2.12 -13.16
CA LYS A 78 -1.50 2.65 -12.18
C LYS A 78 -2.85 1.94 -12.26
N LYS A 79 -3.33 1.60 -13.45
CA LYS A 79 -4.56 0.78 -13.63
C LYS A 79 -4.42 -0.61 -13.00
N ARG A 80 -3.28 -1.29 -13.23
CA ARG A 80 -2.99 -2.60 -12.60
C ARG A 80 -2.96 -2.48 -11.07
N LEU A 81 -2.32 -1.45 -10.55
CA LEU A 81 -2.26 -1.20 -9.10
C LEU A 81 -3.67 -0.98 -8.53
N LEU A 82 -4.51 -0.16 -9.17
CA LEU A 82 -5.89 0.04 -8.75
C LEU A 82 -6.69 -1.27 -8.72
N LYS A 83 -6.54 -2.12 -9.75
CA LYS A 83 -7.19 -3.44 -9.78
C LYS A 83 -6.78 -4.31 -8.59
N ASN A 84 -5.49 -4.34 -8.25
CA ASN A 84 -4.97 -5.10 -7.12
C ASN A 84 -5.46 -4.54 -5.78
N VAL A 85 -5.47 -3.21 -5.63
CA VAL A 85 -5.99 -2.53 -4.45
C VAL A 85 -7.49 -2.81 -4.26
N ALA A 86 -8.27 -2.79 -5.34
CA ALA A 86 -9.69 -3.15 -5.30
C ALA A 86 -9.90 -4.61 -4.88
N PHE A 87 -9.09 -5.54 -5.40
CA PHE A 87 -9.14 -6.95 -5.01
C PHE A 87 -8.84 -7.16 -3.51
N LEU A 88 -7.76 -6.54 -3.01
CA LEU A 88 -7.41 -6.59 -1.58
C LEU A 88 -8.52 -5.98 -0.71
N PHE A 89 -9.14 -4.89 -1.17
CA PHE A 89 -10.24 -4.27 -0.46
C PHE A 89 -11.49 -5.15 -0.41
N ILE A 90 -11.81 -5.86 -1.50
CA ILE A 90 -12.91 -6.85 -1.50
C ILE A 90 -12.62 -7.96 -0.49
N LEU A 91 -11.40 -8.49 -0.46
CA LEU A 91 -11.01 -9.52 0.51
C LEU A 91 -11.11 -9.03 1.96
N PHE A 92 -10.63 -7.81 2.22
CA PHE A 92 -10.79 -7.14 3.51
C PHE A 92 -12.28 -6.98 3.86
N SER A 93 -13.14 -6.71 2.88
CA SER A 93 -14.58 -6.55 3.08
C SER A 93 -15.30 -7.85 3.40
N LEU A 94 -14.92 -8.94 2.75
CA LEU A 94 -15.48 -10.25 3.04
C LEU A 94 -15.07 -10.75 4.42
N THR A 95 -13.83 -10.50 4.83
CA THR A 95 -13.31 -10.87 6.15
C THR A 95 -13.89 -9.99 7.27
N SER A 96 -14.06 -8.69 7.04
CA SER A 96 -14.72 -7.81 8.01
C SER A 96 -16.20 -8.18 8.17
N LEU A 97 -16.88 -8.51 7.08
CA LEU A 97 -18.26 -8.95 7.10
C LEU A 97 -18.40 -10.31 7.82
N SER A 98 -17.52 -11.27 7.58
CA SER A 98 -17.56 -12.56 8.28
C SER A 98 -17.33 -12.40 9.79
N LEU A 99 -16.41 -11.54 10.22
CA LEU A 99 -16.20 -11.22 11.64
C LEU A 99 -17.45 -10.58 12.27
N LEU A 100 -18.14 -9.69 11.56
CA LEU A 100 -19.40 -9.11 12.01
C LEU A 100 -20.51 -10.16 12.09
N LEU A 101 -20.55 -11.12 11.15
CA LEU A 101 -21.52 -12.20 11.09
C LEU A 101 -21.31 -13.27 12.17
N SER A 102 -20.07 -13.58 12.53
CA SER A 102 -19.73 -14.60 13.55
C SER A 102 -20.06 -14.15 14.97
N TYR A 103 -20.37 -12.86 15.19
CA TYR A 103 -20.84 -12.33 16.47
C TYR A 103 -22.34 -12.64 16.70
N GLN A 104 -22.76 -13.87 16.44
CA GLN A 104 -24.14 -14.35 16.63
C GLN A 104 -24.41 -14.75 18.09
N ASN A 105 -24.27 -13.80 19.02
CA ASN A 105 -24.93 -13.83 20.34
C ASN A 105 -25.41 -12.44 20.81
N GLY A 106 -25.30 -11.42 19.96
CA GLY A 106 -25.94 -10.12 20.13
C GLY A 106 -25.95 -9.47 18.76
N GLY A 107 -27.15 -9.21 18.22
CA GLY A 107 -27.36 -8.88 16.80
C GLY A 107 -26.42 -7.79 16.26
N TYR A 108 -26.27 -7.76 14.93
CA TYR A 108 -25.37 -6.84 14.24
C TYR A 108 -25.37 -5.46 14.90
N PRO A 109 -24.20 -4.85 15.18
CA PRO A 109 -24.16 -3.44 15.49
C PRO A 109 -24.72 -2.73 14.27
N SER A 110 -25.99 -2.38 14.32
CA SER A 110 -26.63 -1.71 13.22
C SER A 110 -25.90 -0.38 13.10
N PHE A 111 -25.40 -0.03 11.92
CA PHE A 111 -24.82 1.29 11.69
C PHE A 111 -25.78 2.42 12.08
N LEU A 112 -27.07 2.13 12.13
CA LEU A 112 -28.14 3.05 12.49
C LEU A 112 -28.54 2.99 13.97
N ASN A 113 -27.96 2.08 14.76
CA ASN A 113 -28.28 1.92 16.18
C ASN A 113 -27.01 2.07 17.04
N PRO A 114 -26.65 3.29 17.46
CA PRO A 114 -25.47 3.55 18.29
C PRO A 114 -25.43 2.75 19.60
N LYS A 115 -26.60 2.34 20.11
CA LYS A 115 -26.70 1.54 21.35
C LYS A 115 -26.09 0.15 21.20
N SER A 116 -26.15 -0.40 20.00
CA SER A 116 -25.65 -1.75 19.67
C SER A 116 -24.13 -1.81 19.52
N TRP A 117 -23.44 -0.68 19.57
CA TRP A 117 -22.00 -0.65 19.38
C TRP A 117 -21.22 -0.97 20.67
N TYR A 118 -21.87 -0.79 21.82
CA TYR A 118 -21.32 -1.07 23.14
C TYR A 118 -21.48 -2.56 23.48
N LEU A 119 -20.47 -3.15 24.12
CA LEU A 119 -20.46 -4.57 24.49
C LEU A 119 -21.13 -4.86 25.83
N THR A 120 -21.04 -3.92 26.77
CA THR A 120 -21.60 -4.11 28.11
C THR A 120 -23.10 -4.43 27.98
N PRO A 121 -23.54 -5.65 28.31
CA PRO A 121 -24.95 -6.01 28.26
C PRO A 121 -25.72 -5.14 29.24
N GLY A 122 -26.82 -4.55 28.80
CA GLY A 122 -27.62 -3.71 29.68
C GLY A 122 -26.98 -2.35 30.03
N LEU A 123 -25.95 -1.89 29.30
CA LEU A 123 -25.27 -0.60 29.57
C LEU A 123 -26.26 0.56 29.72
N TRP A 124 -27.29 0.58 28.89
CA TRP A 124 -28.30 1.64 28.85
C TRP A 124 -29.30 1.58 30.00
N GLN A 125 -29.26 0.52 30.81
CA GLN A 125 -30.09 0.30 31.99
C GLN A 125 -29.33 0.63 33.29
N LEU A 126 -28.01 0.81 33.23
CA LEU A 126 -27.19 1.23 34.36
C LEU A 126 -27.44 2.71 34.72
N SER A 127 -27.19 3.07 35.98
CA SER A 127 -27.30 4.45 36.45
C SER A 127 -26.12 4.84 37.34
N GLY A 128 -25.89 6.15 37.51
CA GLY A 128 -24.83 6.65 38.36
C GLY A 128 -23.41 6.36 37.83
N TRP A 129 -22.50 6.05 38.74
CA TRP A 129 -21.08 5.83 38.42
C TRP A 129 -20.81 4.55 37.63
N ASP A 130 -21.64 3.51 37.80
CA ASP A 130 -21.52 2.26 37.06
C ASP A 130 -21.74 2.50 35.56
N PHE A 131 -22.70 3.36 35.20
CA PHE A 131 -22.89 3.78 33.81
C PHE A 131 -21.63 4.49 33.26
N TRP A 132 -21.15 5.51 33.96
CA TRP A 132 -20.02 6.32 33.47
C TRP A 132 -18.73 5.53 33.35
N GLY A 133 -18.47 4.60 34.27
CA GLY A 133 -17.30 3.71 34.22
C GLY A 133 -17.31 2.81 32.99
N HIS A 134 -18.42 2.11 32.73
CA HIS A 134 -18.55 1.25 31.55
C HIS A 134 -18.62 2.05 30.24
N PHE A 135 -19.34 3.18 30.23
CA PHE A 135 -19.46 4.03 29.05
C PHE A 135 -18.10 4.59 28.62
N LEU A 136 -17.39 5.31 29.50
CA LEU A 136 -16.13 5.98 29.15
C LEU A 136 -15.00 5.01 28.82
N SER A 137 -14.97 3.84 29.48
CA SER A 137 -13.97 2.82 29.17
C SER A 137 -14.22 2.15 27.82
N GLU A 138 -15.48 1.93 27.42
CA GLU A 138 -15.81 1.29 26.14
C GLU A 138 -15.82 2.25 24.94
N THR A 139 -16.20 3.52 25.12
CA THR A 139 -16.28 4.52 24.03
C THR A 139 -15.06 4.55 23.10
N PRO A 140 -13.78 4.57 23.58
CA PRO A 140 -12.63 4.55 22.66
C PRO A 140 -12.61 3.30 21.79
N PHE A 141 -12.96 2.12 22.33
CA PHE A 141 -13.00 0.86 21.57
C PHE A 141 -14.19 0.79 20.63
N VAL A 142 -15.32 1.41 20.97
CA VAL A 142 -16.50 1.52 20.10
C VAL A 142 -16.15 2.28 18.82
N LEU A 143 -15.36 3.36 18.92
CA LEU A 143 -14.93 4.12 17.76
C LEU A 143 -14.16 3.24 16.77
N PHE A 144 -13.28 2.35 17.24
CA PHE A 144 -12.48 1.45 16.38
C PHE A 144 -13.27 0.32 15.68
N ARG A 145 -14.59 0.22 15.91
CA ARG A 145 -15.41 -0.87 15.39
C ARG A 145 -16.24 -0.45 14.18
N ALA A 146 -17.57 -0.43 14.31
CA ALA A 146 -18.47 -0.18 13.19
C ALA A 146 -18.30 1.22 12.58
N PRO A 147 -18.23 2.31 13.38
CA PRO A 147 -18.10 3.66 12.82
C PRO A 147 -16.79 3.85 12.06
N LEU A 148 -15.65 3.41 12.62
CA LEU A 148 -14.37 3.51 11.94
C LEU A 148 -14.33 2.67 10.68
N LEU A 149 -14.86 1.43 10.70
CA LEU A 149 -14.97 0.63 9.49
C LEU A 149 -15.74 1.40 8.42
N GLY A 150 -16.93 1.93 8.74
CA GLY A 150 -17.72 2.75 7.82
C GLY A 150 -16.97 3.96 7.26
N ILE A 151 -16.21 4.67 8.10
CA ILE A 151 -15.36 5.79 7.67
C ILE A 151 -14.25 5.31 6.73
N VAL A 152 -13.57 4.20 7.04
CA VAL A 152 -12.54 3.60 6.19
C VAL A 152 -13.13 3.21 4.83
N TYR A 153 -14.34 2.63 4.80
CA TYR A 153 -15.06 2.32 3.56
C TYR A 153 -15.33 3.57 2.72
N ALA A 154 -15.83 4.64 3.35
CA ALA A 154 -16.14 5.89 2.66
C ALA A 154 -14.86 6.56 2.11
N LEU A 155 -13.81 6.67 2.92
CA LEU A 155 -12.53 7.25 2.51
C LEU A 155 -11.90 6.47 1.37
N PHE A 156 -11.92 5.13 1.45
CA PHE A 156 -11.44 4.28 0.38
C PHE A 156 -12.22 4.51 -0.92
N ALA A 157 -13.56 4.49 -0.85
CA ALA A 157 -14.41 4.72 -2.03
C ALA A 157 -14.16 6.09 -2.68
N LEU A 158 -14.02 7.15 -1.89
CA LEU A 158 -13.71 8.49 -2.38
C LEU A 158 -12.31 8.57 -3.01
N ALA A 159 -11.29 8.03 -2.34
CA ALA A 159 -9.92 8.03 -2.85
C ALA A 159 -9.81 7.20 -4.13
N TYR A 160 -10.35 5.98 -4.12
CA TYR A 160 -10.38 5.08 -5.26
C TYR A 160 -11.14 5.72 -6.43
N GLY A 161 -12.36 6.23 -6.20
CA GLY A 161 -13.16 6.89 -7.23
C GLY A 161 -12.45 8.09 -7.86
N ARG A 162 -11.84 8.95 -7.04
CA ARG A 162 -11.04 10.09 -7.54
C ARG A 162 -9.89 9.61 -8.43
N THR A 163 -9.08 8.67 -7.95
CA THR A 163 -7.94 8.15 -8.72
C THR A 163 -8.36 7.46 -10.02
N TYR A 164 -9.46 6.71 -9.99
CA TYR A 164 -10.01 6.03 -11.16
C TYR A 164 -10.49 7.03 -12.21
N LEU A 165 -11.21 8.10 -11.80
CA LEU A 165 -11.65 9.16 -12.71
C LEU A 165 -10.46 9.93 -13.31
N THR A 166 -9.43 10.23 -12.51
CA THR A 166 -8.22 10.88 -13.02
C THR A 166 -7.49 10.03 -14.07
N LEU A 167 -7.46 8.70 -13.91
CA LEU A 167 -6.83 7.80 -14.88
C LEU A 167 -7.70 7.51 -16.10
N LYS A 168 -9.03 7.64 -16.00
CA LYS A 168 -9.95 7.50 -17.13
C LYS A 168 -9.91 8.72 -18.06
N ASN A 169 -9.69 9.90 -17.48
CA ASN A 169 -9.67 11.18 -18.21
C ASN A 169 -8.28 11.55 -18.75
N ARG A 170 -7.29 10.66 -18.62
CA ARG A 170 -5.95 10.75 -19.22
C ARG A 170 -5.84 9.70 -20.30
#